data_AF-A0A7W1FD88-F1
#
_entry.id   AF-A0A7W1FD88-F1
#
_cell.length_a   1.000
_cell.length_b   1.000
_cell.length_c   1.000
_cell.angle_alpha   90.00
_cell.angle_beta   90.00
_cell.angle_gamma   90.00
#
_symmetry.space_group_name_H-M   'P 1'
#
loop_
_entity.id
_entity.type
_entity.pdbx_description
1 polymer ?
#
loop_
_entity_poly.entity_id
_entity_poly.type
_entity_poly.pdbx_seq_one_letter_code
_entity_poly.pdbx_strand_id
1 'polypeptide(L)' 'MIIAIDGPSGAGKSTLGKMLAKKLNLLYLDTGAMYRAVALAVLQAGETIEDEEKAVEIAKHSKIEIIGEPDSLQIKLNG' A
#
# COMPACT_ATOMS: atom_id res chain seq x y z
N MET A 1 -8.66 -17.58 4.63
CA MET A 1 -9.81 -16.76 4.18
C MET A 1 -9.25 -15.44 3.67
N ILE A 2 -9.69 -14.96 2.51
CA ILE A 2 -9.27 -13.68 1.92
C ILE A 2 -10.53 -12.84 1.70
N ILE A 3 -10.48 -11.56 2.06
CA ILE A 3 -11.58 -10.61 1.86
C ILE A 3 -11.03 -9.40 1.11
N ALA A 4 -11.58 -9.13 -0.07
CA ALA A 4 -11.31 -7.90 -0.82
C ALA A 4 -12.35 -6.83 -0.43
N ILE A 5 -11.91 -5.59 -0.27
CA ILE A 5 -12.77 -4.44 0.10
C ILE A 5 -12.49 -3.29 -0.88
N ASP A 6 -13.38 -3.15 -1.86
CA ASP A 6 -13.27 -2.14 -2.92
C ASP A 6 -14.32 -1.04 -2.79
N GLY A 7 -14.07 0.09 -3.43
CA GLY A 7 -14.95 1.26 -3.43
C GLY A 7 -14.17 2.57 -3.60
N PRO A 8 -14.86 3.72 -3.77
CA PRO A 8 -14.21 4.99 -4.07
C PRO A 8 -13.36 5.52 -2.91
N SER A 9 -12.48 6.47 -3.21
CA SER A 9 -11.75 7.20 -2.17
C SER A 9 -12.72 7.86 -1.18
N GLY A 10 -12.36 7.95 0.10
CA GLY A 10 -13.21 8.53 1.14
C GLY A 10 -14.37 7.65 1.64
N ALA A 11 -14.64 6.48 1.05
CA ALA A 11 -15.74 5.60 1.47
C ALA A 11 -15.52 4.87 2.82
N GLY A 12 -14.44 5.18 3.56
CA GLY A 12 -14.17 4.55 4.87
C GLY A 12 -13.62 3.12 4.83
N LYS A 13 -13.20 2.62 3.65
CA LYS A 13 -12.73 1.24 3.45
C LYS A 13 -11.61 0.82 4.39
N SER A 14 -10.60 1.67 4.60
CA SER A 14 -9.48 1.36 5.47
C SER A 14 -9.91 1.23 6.94
N THR A 15 -10.81 2.10 7.40
CA THR A 15 -11.37 2.04 8.75
C THR A 15 -12.17 0.75 8.95
N LEU A 16 -13.11 0.47 8.04
CA LEU A 16 -13.93 -0.74 8.09
C LEU A 16 -13.07 -2.02 7.99
N GLY A 17 -12.11 -2.03 7.07
CA GLY A 17 -11.22 -3.17 6.83
C GLY A 17 -10.40 -3.53 8.05
N LYS A 18 -9.82 -2.54 8.75
CA LYS A 18 -9.12 -2.75 10.02
C LYS A 18 -10.03 -3.33 11.11
N MET A 19 -11.25 -2.79 11.23
CA MET A 19 -12.23 -3.28 12.21
C MET A 19 -12.67 -4.73 11.91
N LEU A 20 -12.88 -5.06 10.63
CA LEU A 20 -13.27 -6.39 10.19
C LEU A 20 -12.13 -7.40 10.41
N ALA A 21 -10.91 -7.03 10.04
CA ALA A 21 -9.73 -7.86 10.21
C ALA A 21 -9.53 -8.22 11.69
N LYS A 22 -9.64 -7.24 12.60
CA LYS A 22 -9.57 -7.47 14.05
C LYS A 22 -10.65 -8.41 14.56
N LYS A 23 -11.90 -8.26 14.10
CA LYS A 23 -13.01 -9.15 14.50
C LYS A 23 -12.83 -10.59 14.03
N LEU A 24 -12.16 -10.79 12.90
CA LEU A 24 -11.97 -12.09 12.27
C LEU A 24 -10.58 -12.68 12.51
N ASN A 25 -9.74 -12.02 13.32
CA ASN A 25 -8.34 -12.37 13.54
C ASN A 25 -7.56 -12.56 12.23
N LEU A 26 -7.74 -11.61 11.30
CA LEU A 26 -7.05 -11.54 10.01
C LEU A 26 -6.04 -10.38 10.01
N LEU A 27 -5.06 -10.47 9.12
CA LEU A 27 -4.19 -9.35 8.79
C LEU A 27 -4.93 -8.36 7.86
N TYR A 28 -4.75 -7.07 8.10
CA TYR A 28 -5.22 -6.01 7.21
C TYR A 28 -4.07 -5.48 6.35
N LEU A 29 -4.24 -5.54 5.02
CA LEU A 29 -3.27 -5.03 4.05
C LEU A 29 -3.83 -3.78 3.34
N ASP A 30 -3.13 -2.64 3.46
CA ASP A 30 -3.46 -1.40 2.72
C ASP A 30 -2.69 -1.35 1.40
N THR A 31 -3.30 -1.89 0.34
CA THR A 31 -2.72 -1.82 -1.02
C THR A 31 -2.56 -0.38 -1.50
N GLY A 32 -3.43 0.55 -1.07
CA GLY A 32 -3.31 1.96 -1.41
C GLY A 32 -2.04 2.59 -0.87
N ALA A 33 -1.61 2.21 0.33
CA ALA A 33 -0.32 2.64 0.89
C ALA A 33 0.87 2.09 0.07
N MET A 34 0.77 0.87 -0.45
CA MET A 34 1.80 0.29 -1.33
C MET A 34 1.92 1.07 -2.64
N TYR A 35 0.80 1.36 -3.31
CA TYR A 35 0.81 2.17 -4.54
C TYR A 35 1.36 3.58 -4.29
N ARG A 36 1.00 4.21 -3.18
CA ARG A 36 1.56 5.53 -2.81
C ARG A 36 3.05 5.48 -2.51
N ALA A 37 3.56 4.40 -1.93
CA ALA A 37 4.99 4.21 -1.71
C ALA A 37 5.75 4.12 -3.05
N VAL A 38 5.23 3.39 -4.03
CA VAL A 38 5.82 3.36 -5.37
C VAL A 38 5.78 4.74 -6.04
N ALA A 39 4.64 5.44 -5.97
CA ALA A 39 4.54 6.80 -6.50
C ALA A 39 5.56 7.75 -5.84
N LEU A 40 5.76 7.63 -4.53
CA LEU A 40 6.79 8.38 -3.83
C LEU A 40 8.20 8.04 -4.33
N ALA A 41 8.50 6.77 -4.59
CA ALA A 41 9.79 6.34 -5.13
C ALA A 41 10.06 6.97 -6.52
N VAL A 42 9.04 7.02 -7.38
CA VAL A 42 9.11 7.67 -8.70
C VAL A 42 9.45 9.15 -8.55
N LEU A 43 8.72 9.85 -7.67
CA LEU A 43 8.95 11.27 -7.40
C LEU A 43 10.34 11.52 -6.80
N GLN A 44 10.84 10.64 -5.91
CA GLN A 44 12.17 10.73 -5.32
C GLN A 44 13.30 10.52 -6.33
N ALA A 45 13.05 9.75 -7.39
CA ALA A 45 13.98 9.57 -8.50
C ALA A 45 14.02 10.78 -9.47
N GLY A 46 13.13 11.78 -9.27
CA GLY A 46 13.01 12.93 -10.16
C GLY A 46 12.27 12.62 -11.46
N GLU A 47 11.59 11.49 -11.53
CA GLU A 47 10.82 11.05 -12.70
C GLU A 47 9.33 11.40 -12.53
N THR A 48 8.59 11.41 -13.64
CA THR A 48 7.14 11.59 -13.63
C THR A 48 6.42 10.24 -13.58
N ILE A 49 5.27 10.19 -12.91
CA ILE A 49 4.38 9.02 -12.92
C ILE A 49 3.66 8.83 -14.28
N GLU A 50 3.78 9.80 -15.18
CA GLU A 50 3.22 9.76 -16.53
C GLU A 50 4.10 8.93 -17.49
N ASP A 51 5.37 8.73 -17.15
CA ASP A 51 6.28 7.82 -17.85
C ASP A 51 6.12 6.42 -17.26
N GLU A 52 5.24 5.64 -17.89
CA GLU A 52 4.90 4.29 -17.43
C GLU A 52 6.12 3.37 -17.39
N GLU A 53 7.01 3.45 -18.38
CA GLU A 53 8.19 2.57 -18.46
C GLU A 53 9.11 2.83 -17.28
N LYS A 54 9.40 4.11 -16.98
CA LYS A 54 10.22 4.48 -15.82
C LYS A 54 9.53 4.19 -14.50
N ALA A 55 8.23 4.43 -14.39
CA ALA A 55 7.48 4.11 -13.18
C ALA A 55 7.53 2.61 -12.87
N VAL A 56 7.41 1.76 -13.91
CA VAL A 56 7.54 0.30 -13.78
C VAL A 56 8.95 -0.12 -13.41
N GLU A 57 9.98 0.48 -14.02
CA GLU A 57 11.38 0.22 -13.67
C GLU A 57 11.65 0.54 -12.20
N ILE A 58 11.23 1.71 -11.73
CA ILE A 58 11.41 2.14 -10.34
C ILE A 58 10.63 1.23 -9.40
N ALA A 59 9.40 0.86 -9.74
CA ALA A 59 8.60 -0.07 -8.95
C ALA A 59 9.29 -1.43 -8.78
N LYS A 60 9.91 -1.97 -9.83
CA LYS A 60 10.64 -3.25 -9.80
C LYS A 60 11.88 -3.22 -8.92
N HIS A 61 12.55 -2.07 -8.81
CA HIS A 61 13.75 -1.89 -7.99
C HIS A 61 13.47 -1.35 -6.58
N SER A 62 12.22 -0.93 -6.31
CA SER A 62 11.81 -0.45 -4.99
C SER A 62 11.60 -1.61 -4.02
N LYS A 63 12.15 -1.47 -2.81
CA LYS A 63 11.91 -2.41 -1.73
C LYS A 63 10.70 -1.94 -0.92
N ILE A 64 9.60 -2.70 -1.00
CA ILE A 64 8.38 -2.47 -0.20
C ILE A 64 8.34 -3.48 0.94
N GLU A 65 8.40 -2.98 2.17
CA GLU A 65 8.36 -3.80 3.38
C GLU A 65 7.08 -3.51 4.16
N ILE A 66 6.41 -4.57 4.60
CA ILE A 66 5.26 -4.49 5.50
C ILE A 66 5.78 -4.75 6.91
N ILE A 67 5.73 -3.74 7.77
CA ILE A 67 6.30 -3.78 9.12
C ILE A 67 5.27 -3.41 10.18
N GLY A 68 5.53 -3.81 11.43
CA GLY A 68 4.68 -3.50 12.58
C GLY A 68 3.85 -4.69 13.07
N GLU A 69 2.99 -4.42 14.05
CA GLU A 69 2.09 -5.42 14.62
C GLU A 69 0.90 -5.71 13.70
N PRO A 70 0.23 -6.88 13.82
CA PRO A 70 -0.95 -7.24 13.01
C PRO A 70 -2.05 -6.17 12.94
N ASP A 71 -2.27 -5.45 14.05
CA ASP A 71 -3.27 -4.38 14.17
C ASP A 71 -2.78 -3.01 13.66
N SER A 72 -1.48 -2.87 13.37
CA SER A 72 -0.81 -1.59 13.06
C SER A 72 0.25 -1.72 11.96
N LEU A 73 -0.01 -2.52 10.93
CA LEU A 73 0.90 -2.69 9.80
C LEU A 73 1.12 -1.37 9.05
N GLN A 74 2.36 -1.15 8.63
CA GLN A 74 2.82 0.01 7.88
C GLN A 74 3.59 -0.43 6.63
N ILE A 75 3.54 0.39 5.60
CA ILE A 75 4.35 0.23 4.39
C ILE A 75 5.61 1.08 4.52
N LYS A 76 6.77 0.44 4.36
CA LYS A 76 8.08 1.07 4.38
C LYS A 76 8.76 0.92 3.02
N LEU A 77 9.34 2.00 2.53
CA LEU A 77 9.98 2.08 1.22
C LEU A 77 11.50 2.21 1.40
N ASN A 78 12.26 1.29 0.83
CA ASN A 78 13.73 1.35 0.73
C ASN A 78 14.47 1.44 2.07
N GLY A 79 14.00 0.74 3.11
CA GLY A 79 14.66 0.68 4.42
C GLY A 79 14.43 1.91 5.28
#